data_AF-A0A3D8QTH7-F1
#
_entry.id   AF-A0A3D8QTH7-F1
#
_cell.length_a   1.000
_cell.length_b   1.000
_cell.length_c   1.000
_cell.angle_alpha   90.00
_cell.angle_beta   90.00
_cell.angle_gamma   90.00
#
_symmetry.space_group_name_H-M   'P 1'
#
loop_
_entity.id
_entity.type
_entity.pdbx_description
1 polymer ?
#
loop_
_entity_poly.entity_id
_entity_poly.type
_entity_poly.pdbx_seq_one_letter_code
_entity_poly.pdbx_strand_id
1 'polypeptide(L)'
;MADLSKDYESGNGNHANLVPELERIRTAGSISISPELFERLYLTPQNVVKGDLRKTFGNPTPLALIGFLICLTPLSCDLMGWRGGGGSGAAGTASYFFFGGILMLVGGILEFFLGNTFPFVVFGSFGAFWLSYGGTLQPFFNAAGAYAGGDQAAGLSSPGFSNSFGNCRSAFHKDEIIGSHADDMMEQPSSSYL
;
A
#
# COMPACT_ATOMS: atom_id res chain seq x y z
N MET A 1 -71.02 49.60 -41.09
CA MET A 1 -69.69 49.25 -40.59
C MET A 1 -69.82 49.07 -39.09
N ALA A 2 -69.64 47.84 -38.60
CA ALA A 2 -69.81 47.51 -37.20
C ALA A 2 -68.56 47.90 -36.39
N ASP A 3 -68.83 48.48 -35.23
CA ASP A 3 -67.96 49.08 -34.24
C ASP A 3 -67.16 48.00 -33.47
N LEU A 4 -65.84 48.11 -33.49
CA LEU A 4 -64.90 47.25 -32.75
C LEU A 4 -64.10 48.11 -31.76
N SER A 5 -64.81 48.91 -30.93
CA SER A 5 -64.22 49.73 -29.86
C SER A 5 -64.47 49.19 -28.45
N LYS A 6 -64.98 47.96 -28.31
CA LYS A 6 -65.08 47.28 -27.02
C LYS A 6 -63.97 46.25 -26.88
N ASP A 7 -63.02 46.54 -26.00
CA ASP A 7 -62.39 45.61 -25.04
C ASP A 7 -61.09 46.20 -24.46
N TYR A 8 -61.11 47.49 -24.09
CA TYR A 8 -60.02 48.10 -23.34
C TYR A 8 -60.55 48.78 -22.09
N GLU A 9 -60.95 47.98 -21.10
CA GLU A 9 -60.95 48.41 -19.71
C GLU A 9 -61.07 47.20 -18.76
N SER A 10 -60.02 46.97 -17.98
CA SER A 10 -60.04 46.49 -16.59
C SER A 10 -58.77 45.68 -16.27
N GLY A 11 -57.81 46.29 -15.58
CA GLY A 11 -56.62 45.57 -15.11
C GLY A 11 -55.47 46.47 -14.69
N ASN A 12 -55.75 47.41 -13.78
CA ASN A 12 -54.78 48.23 -13.08
C ASN A 12 -53.72 47.37 -12.35
N GLY A 13 -52.44 47.63 -12.63
CA GLY A 13 -51.29 47.12 -11.88
C GLY A 13 -50.55 45.96 -12.58
N ASN A 14 -49.33 46.23 -13.07
CA ASN A 14 -48.16 45.32 -13.18
C ASN A 14 -47.23 45.59 -14.38
N HIS A 15 -47.41 46.67 -15.14
CA HIS A 15 -46.45 47.09 -16.19
C HIS A 15 -45.08 47.58 -15.66
N ALA A 16 -44.88 47.65 -14.34
CA ALA A 16 -43.59 47.98 -13.72
C ALA A 16 -42.69 46.76 -13.48
N ASN A 17 -43.21 45.53 -13.61
CA ASN A 17 -42.46 44.30 -13.28
C ASN A 17 -41.98 43.51 -14.50
N LEU A 18 -42.52 43.76 -15.71
CA LEU A 18 -42.04 43.10 -16.93
C LEU A 18 -40.66 43.59 -17.38
N VAL A 19 -40.35 44.86 -17.17
CA VAL A 19 -39.05 45.46 -17.53
C VAL A 19 -37.88 44.90 -16.70
N PRO A 20 -37.97 44.78 -15.35
CA PRO A 20 -36.92 44.12 -14.57
C PRO A 20 -36.86 42.59 -14.80
N GLU A 21 -37.97 41.93 -15.16
CA GLU A 21 -37.96 40.49 -15.47
C GLU A 21 -37.34 40.19 -16.85
N LEU A 22 -37.60 41.02 -17.86
CA LEU A 22 -36.87 40.97 -19.14
C LEU A 22 -35.40 41.33 -18.99
N GLU A 23 -35.05 42.28 -18.12
CA GLU A 23 -33.64 42.57 -17.79
C GLU A 23 -32.98 41.39 -17.09
N ARG A 24 -33.65 40.75 -16.12
CA ARG A 24 -33.14 39.54 -15.44
C ARG A 24 -32.92 38.37 -16.40
N ILE A 25 -33.79 38.20 -17.40
CA ILE A 25 -33.64 37.20 -18.46
C ILE A 25 -32.50 37.59 -19.43
N ARG A 26 -32.32 38.87 -19.73
CA ARG A 26 -31.17 39.38 -20.51
C ARG A 26 -29.84 39.22 -19.79
N THR A 27 -29.79 39.45 -18.48
CA THR A 27 -28.58 39.23 -17.66
C THR A 27 -28.27 37.74 -17.49
N ALA A 28 -29.26 36.85 -17.65
CA ALA A 28 -29.06 35.40 -17.71
C ALA A 28 -28.66 34.89 -19.12
N GLY A 29 -28.74 35.72 -20.16
CA GLY A 29 -28.57 35.33 -21.57
C GLY A 29 -27.22 35.69 -22.21
N SER A 30 -26.28 36.28 -21.48
CA SER A 30 -24.92 36.50 -22.00
C SER A 30 -23.88 36.41 -20.88
N ILE A 31 -23.60 35.19 -20.44
CA ILE A 31 -22.33 34.94 -19.78
C ILE A 31 -21.27 35.09 -20.87
N SER A 32 -20.48 36.17 -20.83
CA SER A 32 -19.27 36.28 -21.64
C SER A 32 -18.25 35.27 -21.11
N ILE A 33 -18.42 34.01 -21.51
CA ILE A 33 -17.49 32.94 -21.21
C ILE A 33 -16.18 33.31 -21.90
N SER A 34 -15.09 33.45 -21.14
CA SER A 34 -13.77 33.64 -21.74
C SER A 34 -13.43 32.41 -22.58
N PRO A 35 -12.66 32.54 -23.68
CA PRO A 35 -12.28 31.40 -24.51
C PRO A 35 -11.70 30.23 -23.69
N GLU A 36 -10.96 30.52 -22.62
CA GLU A 36 -10.40 29.48 -21.74
C GLU A 36 -11.46 28.77 -20.89
N LEU A 37 -12.57 29.43 -20.54
CA LEU A 37 -13.69 28.82 -19.81
C LEU A 37 -14.57 27.99 -20.75
N PHE A 38 -14.75 28.43 -22.00
CA PHE A 38 -15.45 27.64 -23.03
C PHE A 38 -14.65 26.39 -23.37
N GLU A 39 -13.34 26.54 -23.52
CA GLU A 39 -12.42 25.46 -23.77
C GLU A 39 -12.42 24.47 -22.60
N ARG A 40 -12.39 24.92 -21.33
CA ARG A 40 -12.54 24.01 -20.18
C ARG A 40 -13.90 23.31 -20.12
N LEU A 41 -14.98 23.99 -20.49
CA LEU A 41 -16.33 23.41 -20.51
C LEU A 41 -16.52 22.39 -21.63
N TYR A 42 -15.81 22.56 -22.75
CA TYR A 42 -15.88 21.70 -23.93
C TYR A 42 -14.84 20.56 -23.91
N LEU A 43 -13.65 20.81 -23.37
CA LEU A 43 -12.53 19.85 -23.32
C LEU A 43 -12.46 19.03 -22.04
N THR A 44 -13.11 19.46 -20.96
CA THR A 44 -13.14 18.70 -19.70
C THR A 44 -14.52 18.86 -19.07
N PRO A 45 -15.54 18.06 -19.48
CA PRO A 45 -16.78 18.03 -18.75
C PRO A 45 -16.44 17.88 -17.26
N GLN A 46 -16.98 18.77 -16.42
CA GLN A 46 -16.76 18.68 -14.98
C GLN A 46 -17.18 17.28 -14.55
N ASN A 47 -16.20 16.43 -14.31
CA ASN A 47 -16.42 15.15 -13.68
C ASN A 47 -16.79 15.50 -12.25
N VAL A 48 -18.09 15.69 -11.99
CA VAL A 48 -18.67 15.59 -10.65
C VAL A 48 -18.47 14.13 -10.24
N VAL A 49 -17.23 13.79 -9.92
CA VAL A 49 -16.91 12.63 -9.12
C VAL A 49 -17.79 12.79 -7.91
N LYS A 50 -18.70 11.83 -7.70
CA LYS A 50 -19.40 11.64 -6.43
C LYS A 50 -18.33 11.25 -5.39
N GLY A 51 -17.47 12.20 -5.06
CA GLY A 51 -16.24 12.03 -4.29
C GLY A 51 -16.48 12.17 -2.79
N ASP A 52 -17.73 12.08 -2.33
CA ASP A 52 -18.04 12.14 -0.90
C ASP A 52 -17.75 10.81 -0.17
N LEU A 53 -17.30 9.75 -0.85
CA LEU A 53 -16.78 8.56 -0.17
C LEU A 53 -15.54 8.87 0.68
N ARG A 54 -14.64 9.75 0.21
CA ARG A 54 -13.50 10.24 1.02
C ARG A 54 -13.91 11.17 2.17
N LYS A 55 -15.10 11.76 2.13
CA LYS A 55 -15.67 12.55 3.25
C LYS A 55 -16.48 11.68 4.21
N THR A 56 -16.99 10.54 3.75
CA THR A 56 -17.82 9.60 4.53
C THR A 56 -16.96 8.53 5.22
N PHE A 57 -15.88 8.10 4.57
CA PHE A 57 -14.92 7.12 5.09
C PHE A 57 -13.52 7.75 5.13
N GLY A 58 -12.81 7.57 6.25
CA GLY A 58 -11.43 8.04 6.40
C GLY A 58 -10.48 7.39 5.39
N ASN A 59 -9.30 7.99 5.18
CA ASN A 59 -8.28 7.46 4.29
C ASN A 59 -7.57 6.24 4.92
N PRO A 60 -7.70 5.02 4.38
CA PRO A 60 -7.07 3.82 4.94
C PRO A 60 -5.60 3.62 4.51
N THR A 61 -5.12 4.36 3.50
CA THR A 61 -3.73 4.27 3.00
C THR A 61 -2.68 4.42 4.11
N PRO A 62 -2.73 5.42 5.01
CA PRO A 62 -1.72 5.59 6.06
C PRO A 62 -1.67 4.40 7.02
N LEU A 63 -2.81 3.78 7.30
CA LEU A 63 -2.89 2.60 8.17
C LEU A 63 -2.16 1.41 7.54
N ALA A 64 -2.39 1.16 6.25
CA ALA A 64 -1.71 0.11 5.50
C ALA A 64 -0.20 0.36 5.40
N LEU A 65 0.22 1.61 5.19
CA LEU A 65 1.63 2.00 5.13
C LEU A 65 2.36 1.79 6.47
N ILE A 66 1.72 2.14 7.60
CA ILE A 66 2.29 1.88 8.93
C ILE A 66 2.40 0.37 9.16
N GLY A 67 1.39 -0.40 8.77
CA GLY A 67 1.43 -1.87 8.83
C GLY A 67 2.65 -2.44 8.09
N PHE A 68 2.87 -1.98 6.85
CA PHE A 68 4.01 -2.36 6.04
C PHE A 68 5.36 -1.98 6.66
N LEU A 69 5.49 -0.76 7.19
CA LEU A 69 6.73 -0.28 7.82
C LEU A 69 7.09 -1.12 9.05
N ILE A 70 6.12 -1.38 9.93
CA ILE A 70 6.35 -2.09 11.19
C ILE A 70 6.75 -3.55 10.99
N CYS A 71 6.28 -4.22 9.93
CA CYS A 71 6.74 -5.58 9.61
C CYS A 71 8.06 -5.60 8.82
N LEU A 72 8.29 -4.64 7.93
CA LEU A 72 9.49 -4.60 7.09
C LEU A 72 10.75 -4.21 7.86
N THR A 73 10.67 -3.24 8.78
CA THR A 73 11.83 -2.79 9.56
C THR A 73 12.55 -3.92 10.31
N PRO A 74 11.88 -4.73 11.16
CA PRO A 74 12.56 -5.82 11.87
C PRO A 74 13.09 -6.89 10.90
N LEU A 75 12.34 -7.25 9.85
CA LEU A 75 12.83 -8.21 8.86
C LEU A 75 14.10 -7.71 8.16
N SER A 76 14.17 -6.41 7.85
CA SER A 76 15.36 -5.82 7.22
C SER A 76 16.55 -5.86 8.17
N CYS A 77 16.35 -5.57 9.45
CA CYS A 77 17.39 -5.71 10.48
C CYS A 77 17.88 -7.16 10.60
N ASP A 78 16.99 -8.15 10.55
CA ASP A 78 17.34 -9.57 10.64
C ASP A 78 18.08 -10.07 9.40
N LEU A 79 17.68 -9.64 8.20
CA LEU A 79 18.36 -9.97 6.93
C LEU A 79 19.76 -9.35 6.84
N MET A 80 19.95 -8.15 7.39
CA MET A 80 21.26 -7.49 7.45
C MET A 80 22.14 -7.98 8.61
N GLY A 81 21.61 -8.82 9.50
CA GLY A 81 22.35 -9.28 10.67
C GLY A 81 22.64 -8.17 11.70
N TRP A 82 21.79 -7.14 11.75
CA TRP A 82 22.00 -5.93 12.55
C TRP A 82 22.17 -6.28 14.03
N ARG A 83 23.33 -5.97 14.63
CA ARG A 83 23.67 -6.28 16.03
C ARG A 83 23.49 -7.76 16.42
N GLY A 84 23.63 -8.69 15.47
CA GLY A 84 23.37 -10.10 15.72
C GLY A 84 21.91 -10.50 15.60
N GLY A 85 21.05 -9.64 15.02
CA GLY A 85 19.74 -10.02 14.51
C GLY A 85 19.83 -11.14 13.48
N GLY A 86 18.80 -11.97 13.38
CA GLY A 86 18.85 -13.22 12.63
C GLY A 86 17.69 -14.16 12.95
N GLY A 87 17.85 -15.45 12.66
CA GLY A 87 16.79 -16.44 12.89
C GLY A 87 15.63 -16.32 11.88
N SER A 88 15.94 -15.90 10.64
CA SER A 88 14.99 -15.85 9.53
C SER A 88 13.71 -15.04 9.84
N GLY A 89 13.82 -13.98 10.65
CA GLY A 89 12.68 -13.13 11.00
C GLY A 89 11.73 -13.74 12.04
N ALA A 90 12.06 -14.88 12.67
CA ALA A 90 11.17 -15.59 13.59
C ALA A 90 10.68 -14.72 14.78
N ALA A 91 11.50 -13.78 15.26
CA ALA A 91 11.13 -12.85 16.32
C ALA A 91 9.97 -11.90 15.90
N GLY A 92 9.86 -11.61 14.60
CA GLY A 92 8.82 -10.76 14.01
C GLY A 92 7.53 -11.50 13.62
N THR A 93 7.41 -12.81 13.89
CA THR A 93 6.28 -13.62 13.38
C THR A 93 4.91 -13.00 13.72
N ALA A 94 4.73 -12.47 14.93
CA ALA A 94 3.49 -11.81 15.31
C ALA A 94 3.22 -10.52 14.50
N SER A 95 4.24 -9.68 14.27
CA SER A 95 4.05 -8.46 13.47
C SER A 95 3.78 -8.78 12.00
N TYR A 96 4.31 -9.88 11.46
CA TYR A 96 4.00 -10.33 10.10
C TYR A 96 2.52 -10.72 9.95
N PHE A 97 1.95 -11.46 10.91
CA PHE A 97 0.53 -11.84 10.85
C PHE A 97 -0.41 -10.65 11.08
N PHE A 98 -0.17 -9.85 12.12
CA PHE A 98 -1.11 -8.80 12.51
C PHE A 98 -0.94 -7.52 11.69
N PHE A 99 0.26 -6.94 11.65
CA PHE A 99 0.51 -5.67 10.95
C PHE A 99 0.72 -5.88 9.45
N GLY A 100 1.62 -6.80 9.08
CA GLY A 100 1.92 -7.10 7.69
C GLY A 100 0.79 -7.84 6.98
N GLY A 101 0.01 -8.66 7.69
CA GLY A 101 -1.05 -9.47 7.11
C GLY A 101 -2.42 -8.84 7.25
N ILE A 102 -3.04 -9.05 8.42
CA ILE A 102 -4.45 -8.71 8.66
C ILE A 102 -4.71 -7.21 8.50
N LEU A 103 -3.91 -6.36 9.17
CA LEU A 103 -4.11 -4.92 9.15
C LEU A 103 -3.93 -4.34 7.73
N MET A 104 -2.93 -4.83 6.99
CA MET A 104 -2.66 -4.37 5.63
C MET A 104 -3.69 -4.89 4.61
N LEU A 105 -4.19 -6.12 4.78
CA LEU A 105 -5.32 -6.64 4.00
C LEU A 105 -6.60 -5.84 4.24
N VAL A 106 -6.91 -5.53 5.50
CA VAL A 106 -8.06 -4.67 5.85
C VAL A 106 -7.89 -3.29 5.21
N GLY A 107 -6.71 -2.68 5.30
CA GLY A 107 -6.40 -1.40 4.64
C GLY A 107 -6.60 -1.47 3.12
N GLY A 108 -6.12 -2.52 2.46
CA GLY A 108 -6.32 -2.75 1.03
C GLY A 108 -7.80 -2.91 0.66
N ILE A 109 -8.55 -3.72 1.41
CA ILE A 109 -10.00 -3.92 1.19
C ILE A 109 -10.76 -2.60 1.36
N LEU A 110 -10.40 -1.78 2.33
CA LEU A 110 -10.99 -0.45 2.49
C LEU A 110 -10.69 0.44 1.27
N GLU A 111 -9.49 0.40 0.71
CA GLU A 111 -9.16 1.12 -0.54
C GLU A 111 -10.00 0.63 -1.74
N PHE A 112 -10.34 -0.66 -1.79
CA PHE A 112 -11.26 -1.20 -2.81
C PHE A 112 -12.65 -0.56 -2.70
N PHE A 113 -13.20 -0.42 -1.49
CA PHE A 113 -14.49 0.27 -1.27
C PHE A 113 -14.45 1.77 -1.60
N LEU A 114 -13.29 2.42 -1.45
CA LEU A 114 -13.08 3.81 -1.84
C LEU A 114 -12.89 3.99 -3.37
N GLY A 115 -12.79 2.89 -4.13
CA GLY A 115 -12.57 2.90 -5.58
C GLY A 115 -11.11 3.04 -6.01
N ASN A 116 -10.16 2.89 -5.08
CA ASN A 116 -8.72 2.98 -5.36
C ASN A 116 -8.14 1.59 -5.63
N THR A 117 -8.19 1.14 -6.88
CA THR A 117 -7.73 -0.21 -7.28
C THR A 117 -6.21 -0.39 -7.12
N PHE A 118 -5.40 0.65 -7.40
CA PHE A 118 -3.95 0.54 -7.30
C PHE A 118 -3.48 0.25 -5.86
N PRO A 119 -3.82 1.06 -4.85
CA PRO A 119 -3.49 0.76 -3.45
C PRO A 119 -4.06 -0.58 -2.97
N PHE A 120 -5.27 -0.96 -3.41
CA PHE A 120 -5.85 -2.27 -3.09
C PHE A 120 -4.96 -3.42 -3.53
N VAL A 121 -4.52 -3.44 -4.80
CA VAL A 121 -3.66 -4.51 -5.32
C VAL A 121 -2.29 -4.51 -4.63
N VAL A 122 -1.72 -3.33 -4.40
CA VAL A 122 -0.43 -3.17 -3.71
C VAL A 122 -0.51 -3.73 -2.28
N PHE A 123 -1.40 -3.19 -1.44
CA PHE A 123 -1.52 -3.63 -0.06
C PHE A 123 -2.06 -5.06 0.07
N GLY A 124 -2.92 -5.49 -0.86
CA GLY A 124 -3.42 -6.87 -0.91
C GLY A 124 -2.32 -7.89 -1.19
N SER A 125 -1.48 -7.63 -2.20
CA SER A 125 -0.38 -8.52 -2.58
C SER A 125 0.72 -8.57 -1.52
N PHE A 126 1.14 -7.40 -0.99
CA PHE A 126 2.08 -7.37 0.13
C PHE A 126 1.48 -8.03 1.39
N GLY A 127 0.19 -7.85 1.66
CA GLY A 127 -0.50 -8.49 2.78
C GLY A 127 -0.48 -10.02 2.72
N ALA A 128 -0.79 -10.57 1.55
CA ALA A 128 -0.70 -12.01 1.30
C ALA A 128 0.73 -12.53 1.41
N PHE A 129 1.73 -11.76 0.96
CA PHE A 129 3.14 -12.10 1.12
C PHE A 129 3.53 -12.24 2.60
N TRP A 130 3.16 -11.29 3.46
CA TRP A 130 3.52 -11.35 4.89
C TRP A 130 2.82 -12.49 5.63
N LEU A 131 1.57 -12.81 5.28
CA LEU A 131 0.89 -13.98 5.82
C LEU A 131 1.56 -15.28 5.38
N SER A 132 1.98 -15.36 4.12
CA SER A 132 2.70 -16.52 3.59
C SER A 132 4.06 -16.68 4.27
N TYR A 133 4.79 -15.58 4.45
CA TYR A 133 6.08 -15.55 5.14
C TYR A 133 5.97 -15.89 6.63
N GLY A 134 5.01 -15.31 7.36
CA GLY A 134 4.74 -15.71 8.74
C GLY A 134 4.32 -17.18 8.84
N GLY A 135 3.61 -17.69 7.84
CA GLY A 135 3.22 -19.09 7.72
C GLY A 135 4.41 -20.04 7.62
N THR A 136 5.43 -19.73 6.81
CA THR A 136 6.61 -20.60 6.67
C THR A 136 7.42 -20.73 7.96
N LEU A 137 7.37 -19.72 8.82
CA LEU A 137 8.03 -19.72 10.13
C LEU A 137 7.27 -20.56 11.17
N GLN A 138 5.96 -20.76 10.99
CA GLN A 138 5.15 -21.50 11.94
C GLN A 138 5.35 -23.02 11.79
N PRO A 139 5.64 -23.77 12.87
CA PRO A 139 5.82 -25.22 12.83
C PRO A 139 4.65 -26.00 12.25
N PHE A 140 3.43 -25.45 12.27
CA PHE A 140 2.26 -26.08 11.68
C PHE A 140 2.41 -26.37 10.17
N PHE A 141 3.05 -25.47 9.42
CA PHE A 141 3.25 -25.66 7.98
C PHE A 141 4.48 -26.52 7.65
N ASN A 142 5.37 -26.74 8.62
CA ASN A 142 6.62 -27.50 8.51
C ASN A 142 7.48 -27.17 7.26
N ALA A 143 7.44 -25.91 6.81
CA ALA A 143 8.12 -25.50 5.58
C ALA A 143 9.66 -25.54 5.70
N ALA A 144 10.19 -25.25 6.89
CA ALA A 144 11.62 -25.31 7.15
C ALA A 144 12.08 -26.76 7.40
N GLY A 145 11.21 -27.65 7.88
CA GLY A 145 11.55 -29.06 8.09
C GLY A 145 11.98 -29.80 6.82
N ALA A 146 11.58 -29.32 5.64
CA ALA A 146 12.08 -29.80 4.36
C ALA A 146 13.62 -29.70 4.23
N TYR A 147 14.25 -28.79 4.96
CA TYR A 147 15.70 -28.58 4.97
C TYR A 147 16.43 -29.34 6.08
N ALA A 148 15.71 -30.03 6.97
CA ALA A 148 16.30 -30.75 8.12
C ALA A 148 15.55 -32.05 8.45
N GLY A 149 15.19 -32.84 7.43
CA GLY A 149 14.65 -34.19 7.63
C GLY A 149 13.30 -34.24 8.37
N GLY A 150 12.52 -33.17 8.32
CA GLY A 150 11.20 -33.05 8.96
C GLY A 150 11.20 -32.25 10.27
N ASP A 151 12.36 -31.89 10.81
CA ASP A 151 12.46 -31.02 11.99
C ASP A 151 12.44 -29.54 11.59
N GLN A 152 11.30 -28.87 11.84
CA GLN A 152 11.15 -27.43 11.58
C GLN A 152 12.21 -26.59 12.31
N ALA A 153 12.49 -26.89 13.58
CA ALA A 153 13.36 -26.05 14.40
C ALA A 153 14.80 -26.12 13.87
N ALA A 154 15.28 -27.32 13.56
CA ALA A 154 16.57 -27.49 12.90
C ALA A 154 16.60 -26.87 11.49
N GLY A 155 15.48 -26.96 10.76
CA GLY A 155 15.31 -26.39 9.42
C GLY A 155 15.47 -24.87 9.36
N LEU A 156 14.95 -24.15 10.35
CA LEU A 156 15.05 -22.68 10.44
C LEU A 156 16.49 -22.19 10.60
N SER A 157 17.36 -23.01 11.21
CA SER A 157 18.79 -22.74 11.36
C SER A 157 19.63 -23.22 10.17
N SER A 158 19.00 -23.91 9.20
CA SER A 158 19.73 -24.41 8.04
C SER A 158 20.17 -23.25 7.13
N PRO A 159 21.40 -23.31 6.58
CA PRO A 159 21.85 -22.33 5.60
C PRO A 159 20.99 -22.33 4.33
N GLY A 160 20.45 -23.49 3.93
CA GLY A 160 19.60 -23.61 2.74
C GLY A 160 18.27 -22.84 2.87
N PHE A 161 17.64 -22.92 4.04
CA PHE A 161 16.44 -22.14 4.35
C PHE A 161 16.77 -20.63 4.40
N SER A 162 17.84 -20.26 5.09
CA SER A 162 18.27 -18.85 5.22
C SER A 162 18.62 -18.21 3.86
N ASN A 163 19.28 -18.96 2.97
CA ASN A 163 19.63 -18.52 1.62
C ASN A 163 18.39 -18.34 0.73
N SER A 164 17.31 -19.08 0.97
CA SER A 164 16.05 -18.96 0.23
C SER A 164 15.38 -17.59 0.43
N PHE A 165 15.75 -16.87 1.50
CA PHE A 165 15.31 -15.51 1.80
C PHE A 165 16.38 -14.45 1.55
N GLY A 166 17.50 -14.80 0.90
CA GLY A 166 18.58 -13.87 0.60
C GLY A 166 19.42 -13.46 1.82
N ASN A 167 19.40 -14.25 2.90
CA ASN A 167 20.27 -14.00 4.05
C ASN A 167 21.73 -14.33 3.67
N CYS A 168 22.51 -13.30 3.39
CA CYS A 168 23.88 -13.44 2.89
C CYS A 168 24.86 -13.95 3.98
N ARG A 169 24.53 -13.78 5.26
CA ARG A 169 25.45 -14.08 6.37
C ARG A 169 25.66 -15.59 6.62
N SER A 170 24.67 -16.42 6.33
CA SER A 170 24.80 -17.89 6.42
C SER A 170 25.82 -18.47 5.42
N ALA A 171 26.15 -17.74 4.36
CA ALA A 171 27.24 -18.10 3.45
C ALA A 171 28.61 -17.71 4.03
N PHE A 172 28.73 -16.50 4.61
CA PHE A 172 30.03 -15.95 5.04
C PHE A 172 30.62 -16.55 6.32
N HIS A 173 29.81 -17.09 7.25
CA HIS A 173 30.35 -17.61 8.52
C HIS A 173 31.12 -18.93 8.38
N LYS A 174 30.95 -19.67 7.27
CA LYS A 174 31.73 -20.89 7.02
C LYS A 174 33.14 -20.61 6.51
N ASP A 175 33.40 -19.43 5.95
CA ASP A 175 34.71 -19.09 5.40
C ASP A 175 35.70 -18.61 6.48
N GLU A 176 35.20 -18.20 7.66
CA GLU A 176 36.05 -17.80 8.79
C GLU A 176 36.64 -19.02 9.55
N ILE A 177 35.93 -20.15 9.57
CA ILE A 177 36.40 -21.40 10.22
C ILE A 177 37.52 -22.08 9.42
N ILE A 178 37.61 -21.84 8.10
CA ILE A 178 38.68 -22.40 7.26
C ILE A 178 40.00 -21.62 7.46
N GLY A 179 39.95 -20.36 7.93
CA GLY A 179 41.14 -19.57 8.28
C GLY A 179 41.83 -20.04 9.56
N SER A 180 41.08 -20.56 10.55
CA SER A 180 41.63 -21.02 11.83
C SER A 180 42.39 -22.35 11.74
N HIS A 181 42.21 -23.13 10.66
CA HIS A 181 42.85 -24.44 10.51
C HIS A 181 44.17 -24.39 9.73
N ALA A 182 44.54 -23.22 9.20
CA ALA A 182 45.82 -23.02 8.52
C ALA A 182 46.97 -22.70 9.49
N ASP A 183 46.66 -22.10 10.64
CA ASP A 183 47.66 -21.71 11.64
C ASP A 183 48.18 -22.92 12.47
N ASP A 184 47.37 -23.98 12.62
CA ASP A 184 47.78 -25.24 13.28
C ASP A 184 48.77 -26.08 12.44
N MET A 185 48.96 -25.76 11.15
CA MET A 185 49.86 -26.49 10.25
C MET A 185 51.27 -25.88 10.15
N MET A 186 51.53 -24.76 10.83
CA MET A 186 52.81 -24.04 10.75
C MET A 186 53.67 -24.17 12.02
N GLU A 187 53.23 -24.94 13.02
CA GLU A 187 53.98 -25.17 14.27
C GLU A 187 54.29 -26.67 14.47
N GLN A 188 55.17 -27.21 13.63
CA GLN A 188 55.91 -28.45 13.92
C GLN A 188 57.38 -28.09 14.20
N PRO A 189 57.81 -27.94 15.46
CA PRO A 189 59.22 -27.88 15.79
C PRO A 189 59.85 -29.27 15.62
N SER A 190 60.91 -29.29 14.83
CA SER A 190 61.82 -30.40 14.62
C SER A 190 62.41 -30.95 15.93
N SER A 191 62.34 -32.27 16.16
CA SER A 191 63.41 -33.02 16.83
C SER A 191 63.26 -34.55 16.71
N SER A 192 64.36 -35.18 16.27
CA SER A 192 64.76 -36.61 16.36
C SER A 192 63.88 -37.62 15.62
N TYR A 193 64.42 -38.56 14.83
CA TYR A 193 65.45 -39.54 15.16
C TYR A 193 66.31 -39.94 13.95
N LEU A 194 67.61 -40.18 14.23
CA LEU A 194 68.56 -41.11 13.59
C LEU A 194 68.64 -41.18 12.05
#